data_AF-D0WIX4-F1
#
_entry.id   AF-D0WIX4-F1
#
_cell.length_a   1.000
_cell.length_b   1.000
_cell.length_c   1.000
_cell.angle_alpha   90.00
_cell.angle_beta   90.00
_cell.angle_gamma   90.00
#
_symmetry.space_group_name_H-M   'P 1'
#
loop_
_entity.id
_entity.type
_entity.pdbx_description
1 polymer ?
#
loop_
_entity_poly.entity_id
_entity_poly.type
_entity_poly.pdbx_seq_one_letter_code
_entity_poly.pdbx_strand_id
1 'polypeptide(L)'
;MHQRDLLTIDDWLLEKVKPSEAREIMEAIEARGRTGSLILRFQLAPSARHAKLGNGAIADAVIDRIAYKSYTIHIEGDESMRKRMGGIG
;
A
#
# COMPACT_ATOMS: atom_id res chain seq x y z
N MET A 1 5.74 18.05 16.11
CA MET A 1 4.58 17.30 15.58
C MET A 1 4.51 15.98 16.34
N HIS A 2 3.37 15.61 16.93
CA HIS A 2 3.21 14.29 17.55
C HIS A 2 3.22 13.22 16.47
N GLN A 3 4.27 12.41 16.46
CA GLN A 3 4.38 11.27 15.57
C GLN A 3 3.40 10.19 16.04
N ARG A 4 2.54 9.71 15.13
CA ARG A 4 1.58 8.64 15.43
C ARG A 4 2.27 7.28 15.31
N ASP A 5 2.11 6.43 16.31
CA ASP A 5 2.69 5.08 16.36
C ASP A 5 2.25 4.20 15.17
N LEU A 6 1.04 4.43 14.65
CA LEU A 6 0.47 3.70 13.52
C LEU A 6 -0.10 4.65 12.47
N LEU A 7 0.18 4.37 11.19
CA LEU A 7 -0.44 5.01 10.03
C LEU A 7 -1.06 3.93 9.16
N THR A 8 -2.30 4.13 8.75
CA THR A 8 -3.02 3.26 7.85
C THR A 8 -3.35 4.04 6.57
N ILE A 9 -2.92 3.53 5.42
CA ILE A 9 -3.28 4.09 4.12
C ILE A 9 -4.21 3.11 3.45
N ASP A 10 -5.40 3.63 3.14
CA ASP A 10 -6.45 2.85 2.54
C ASP A 10 -6.56 3.04 1.03
N ASP A 11 -6.97 1.98 0.32
CA ASP A 11 -7.13 1.91 -1.14
C ASP A 11 -5.94 2.56 -1.87
N TRP A 12 -4.72 2.13 -1.52
CA TRP A 12 -3.51 2.73 -2.05
C TRP A 12 -3.26 2.33 -3.51
N LEU A 13 -2.65 3.24 -4.28
CA LEU A 13 -2.34 3.09 -5.72
C LEU A 13 -3.55 2.97 -6.66
N LEU A 14 -4.69 3.60 -6.34
CA LEU A 14 -5.82 3.72 -7.28
C LEU A 14 -5.41 4.44 -8.57
N GLU A 15 -4.59 5.47 -8.47
CA GLU A 15 -4.05 6.25 -9.59
C GLU A 15 -2.57 5.97 -9.85
N LYS A 16 -2.11 6.30 -11.05
CA LYS A 16 -0.70 6.13 -11.43
C LYS A 16 0.12 7.24 -10.75
N VAL A 17 1.18 6.83 -10.07
CA VAL A 17 2.14 7.70 -9.40
C VAL A 17 3.07 8.34 -10.42
N LYS A 18 3.31 9.65 -10.30
CA LYS A 18 4.31 10.36 -11.10
C LYS A 18 5.72 10.07 -10.58
N PRO A 19 6.77 10.16 -11.41
CA PRO A 19 8.14 9.88 -10.97
C PRO A 19 8.64 10.71 -9.78
N SER A 20 8.17 11.95 -9.61
CA SER A 20 8.46 12.77 -8.43
C SER A 20 7.80 12.21 -7.16
N GLU A 21 6.52 11.88 -7.26
CA GLU A 21 5.70 11.31 -6.18
C GLU A 21 6.23 9.94 -5.72
N ALA A 22 6.80 9.13 -6.63
CA ALA A 22 7.37 7.83 -6.28
C ALA A 22 8.57 7.94 -5.32
N ARG A 23 9.38 9.00 -5.47
CA ARG A 23 10.50 9.27 -4.55
C ARG A 23 9.98 9.71 -3.18
N GLU A 24 8.99 10.60 -3.15
CA GLU A 24 8.36 11.06 -1.91
C GLU A 24 7.72 9.90 -1.13
N ILE A 25 7.05 8.98 -1.84
CA ILE A 25 6.50 7.74 -1.27
C ILE A 25 7.59 6.90 -0.62
N MET A 26 8.72 6.70 -1.31
CA MET A 26 9.84 5.91 -0.80
C MET A 26 10.39 6.51 0.50
N GLU A 27 10.60 7.83 0.52
CA GLU A 27 11.06 8.57 1.71
C GLU A 27 10.05 8.47 2.86
N ALA A 28 8.75 8.58 2.57
CA ALA A 28 7.70 8.43 3.56
C ALA A 28 7.68 7.02 4.17
N ILE A 29 7.75 5.96 3.34
CA ILE A 29 7.79 4.56 3.80
C ILE A 29 9.02 4.33 4.70
N GLU A 30 10.17 4.85 4.30
CA GLU A 30 11.40 4.73 5.07
C GLU A 30 11.34 5.48 6.41
N ALA A 31 10.91 6.74 6.39
CA ALA A 31 10.76 7.54 7.59
C ALA A 31 9.80 6.86 8.59
N ARG A 32 8.68 6.32 8.08
CA ARG A 32 7.73 5.54 8.88
C ARG A 32 8.37 4.28 9.43
N GLY A 33 9.03 3.46 8.62
CA GLY A 33 9.65 2.20 9.04
C GLY A 33 10.71 2.32 10.14
N ARG A 34 11.25 3.53 10.36
CA ARG A 34 12.18 3.87 11.46
C ARG A 34 11.49 4.29 12.76
N THR A 35 10.26 4.79 12.69
CA THR A 35 9.64 5.57 13.78
C THR A 35 8.25 5.11 14.18
N GLY A 36 7.63 4.20 13.42
CA GLY A 36 6.32 3.63 13.72
C GLY A 36 5.90 2.56 12.71
N SER A 37 4.67 2.07 12.86
CA SER A 37 4.08 1.08 11.96
C SER A 37 3.33 1.73 10.80
N LEU A 38 3.23 0.99 9.70
CA LEU A 38 2.51 1.36 8.47
C LEU A 38 1.69 0.16 7.99
N ILE A 39 0.39 0.36 7.80
CA ILE A 39 -0.50 -0.61 7.15
C ILE A 39 -0.92 -0.02 5.81
N LEU A 40 -0.73 -0.80 4.74
CA LEU A 40 -1.09 -0.44 3.37
C LEU A 40 -2.13 -1.44 2.86
N ARG A 41 -3.30 -0.95 2.45
CA ARG A 41 -4.29 -1.78 1.74
C ARG A 41 -4.15 -1.59 0.24
N PHE A 42 -4.08 -2.69 -0.50
CA PHE A 42 -4.11 -2.69 -1.96
C PHE A 42 -5.29 -3.52 -2.44
N GLN A 43 -6.02 -3.00 -3.42
CA GLN A 43 -7.06 -3.76 -4.16
C GLN A 43 -6.52 -4.40 -5.44
N LEU A 44 -5.32 -4.00 -5.84
CA LEU A 44 -4.68 -4.42 -7.09
C LEU A 44 -3.81 -5.65 -6.88
N ALA A 45 -3.65 -6.48 -7.91
CA ALA A 45 -2.63 -7.54 -7.93
C ALA A 45 -1.21 -6.95 -7.90
N PRO A 46 -0.18 -7.68 -7.42
CA PRO A 46 1.19 -7.17 -7.33
C PRO A 46 1.73 -6.55 -8.64
N SER A 47 1.49 -7.18 -9.79
CA SER A 47 1.91 -6.65 -11.10
C SER A 47 1.26 -5.32 -11.44
N ALA A 48 -0.03 -5.15 -11.11
CA ALA A 48 -0.75 -3.90 -11.31
C ALA A 48 -0.26 -2.79 -10.37
N ARG A 49 0.16 -3.11 -9.13
CA ARG A 49 0.79 -2.14 -8.20
C ARG A 49 2.11 -1.62 -8.77
N HIS A 50 2.94 -2.51 -9.28
CA HIS A 50 4.22 -2.16 -9.89
C HIS A 50 4.03 -1.22 -11.09
N ALA A 51 3.03 -1.50 -11.94
CA ALA A 51 2.66 -0.61 -13.05
C ALA A 51 2.18 0.78 -12.58
N LYS A 52 1.41 0.85 -11.49
CA LYS A 52 0.95 2.12 -10.89
C LYS A 52 2.10 2.95 -10.32
N LEU A 53 3.18 2.33 -9.86
CA LEU A 53 4.39 3.00 -9.38
C LEU A 53 5.32 3.51 -10.51
N GLY A 54 4.94 3.29 -11.78
CA GLY A 54 5.70 3.78 -12.93
C GLY A 54 6.61 2.75 -13.59
N ASN A 55 6.64 1.50 -13.08
CA ASN A 55 7.55 0.43 -13.48
C ASN A 55 9.05 0.75 -13.28
N GLY A 56 9.90 -0.24 -13.56
CA GLY A 56 11.35 -0.14 -13.51
C GLY A 56 11.89 0.06 -12.10
N ALA A 57 13.15 0.48 -12.03
CA ALA A 57 13.93 0.46 -10.79
C ALA A 57 13.30 1.20 -9.61
N ILE A 58 12.52 2.27 -9.85
CA ILE A 58 11.86 3.01 -8.75
C ILE A 58 10.69 2.22 -8.17
N ALA A 59 9.92 1.52 -9.00
CA ALA A 59 8.81 0.69 -8.56
C ALA A 59 9.33 -0.54 -7.80
N ASP A 60 10.39 -1.16 -8.32
CA ASP A 60 11.12 -2.25 -7.63
C ASP A 60 11.61 -1.79 -6.25
N ALA A 61 12.31 -0.65 -6.19
CA ALA A 61 12.84 -0.12 -4.94
C ALA A 61 11.76 0.19 -3.89
N VAL A 62 10.62 0.75 -4.31
CA VAL A 62 9.48 1.01 -3.40
C VAL A 62 8.89 -0.29 -2.87
N ILE A 63 8.65 -1.27 -3.75
CA ILE A 63 8.07 -2.56 -3.37
C ILE A 63 9.02 -3.32 -2.45
N ASP A 64 10.31 -3.36 -2.75
CA ASP A 64 11.32 -4.02 -1.92
C ASP A 64 11.37 -3.41 -0.52
N ARG A 65 11.32 -2.08 -0.41
CA ARG A 65 11.36 -1.39 0.89
C ARG A 65 10.12 -1.68 1.74
N ILE A 66 8.95 -1.89 1.10
CA ILE A 66 7.74 -2.33 1.79
C ILE A 66 7.87 -3.81 2.19
N ALA A 67 8.26 -4.68 1.25
CA ALA A 67 8.28 -6.13 1.44
C ALA A 67 9.29 -6.55 2.52
N TYR A 68 10.46 -5.91 2.56
CA TYR A 68 11.56 -6.28 3.46
C TYR A 68 11.20 -6.27 4.95
N LYS A 69 10.25 -5.42 5.36
CA LYS A 69 9.86 -5.25 6.77
C LYS A 69 8.34 -5.35 6.98
N SER A 70 7.63 -6.03 6.10
CA SER A 70 6.17 -6.19 6.22
C SER A 70 5.74 -7.64 6.30
N TYR A 71 4.56 -7.83 6.90
CA TYR A 71 3.79 -9.05 6.77
C TYR A 71 2.71 -8.81 5.73
N THR A 72 2.70 -9.61 4.67
CA THR A 72 1.66 -9.53 3.63
C THR A 72 0.52 -10.47 4.00
N ILE A 73 -0.68 -9.89 4.16
CA ILE A 73 -1.91 -10.65 4.35
C ILE A 73 -2.69 -10.58 3.04
N HIS A 74 -2.89 -11.73 2.41
CA HIS A 74 -3.78 -11.83 1.26
C HIS A 74 -5.20 -12.14 1.74
N ILE A 75 -6.16 -11.32 1.34
CA ILE A 75 -7.56 -11.47 1.67
C ILE A 75 -8.30 -11.77 0.37
N GLU A 76 -8.87 -12.96 0.28
CA GLU A 76 -9.68 -13.41 -0.84
C GLU A 76 -11.14 -13.60 -0.39
N GLY A 77 -12.05 -13.56 -1.35
CA GLY A 77 -13.46 -13.84 -1.11
C GLY A 77 -14.27 -13.72 -2.39
N ASP A 78 -15.17 -14.67 -2.61
CA ASP A 78 -16.02 -14.72 -3.79
C ASP A 78 -17.10 -13.63 -3.78
N GLU A 79 -17.41 -13.08 -2.59
CA GLU A 79 -18.41 -12.05 -2.40
C GLU A 79 -17.91 -10.94 -1.47
N SER A 80 -18.20 -9.68 -1.83
CA SER A 80 -17.88 -8.55 -0.97
C SER A 80 -18.68 -8.59 0.34
N MET A 81 -18.07 -8.12 1.43
CA MET A 81 -18.77 -7.98 2.71
C MET A 81 -20.00 -7.06 2.60
N ARG A 82 -19.98 -6.08 1.69
CA ARG A 82 -21.15 -5.22 1.42
C ARG A 82 -22.34 -6.04 0.91
N LYS A 83 -22.10 -6.97 -0.03
CA LYS A 83 -23.14 -7.86 -0.55
C LYS A 83 -23.63 -8.83 0.53
N ARG A 84 -22.71 -9.46 1.28
CA ARG A 84 -23.03 -10.39 2.36
C ARG A 84 -23.87 -9.75 3.47
N MET A 85 -23.56 -8.50 3.83
CA MET A 85 -24.26 -7.77 4.89
C MET A 85 -25.54 -7.08 4.40
N GLY A 86 -25.67 -6.81 3.10
CA GLY A 86 -26.85 -6.15 2.53
C GLY A 86 -28.15 -6.95 2.64
N GLY A 87 -28.09 -8.25 2.93
CA GLY A 87 -29.26 -9.10 3.23
C GLY A 87 -29.54 -9.29 4.73
N ILE A 88 -28.77 -8.65 5.62
CA ILE A 88 -28.97 -8.70 7.09
C ILE A 88 -29.78 -7.46 7.54
N GLY A 89 -30.76 -7.06 6.73
CA GLY A 89 -31.67 -5.94 6.97
C GLY A 89 -33.12 -6.39 6.95
#